data_AF-A0A431U977-F1
#
_entry.id   AF-A0A431U977-F1
#
_cell.length_a   1.000
_cell.length_b   1.000
_cell.length_c   1.000
_cell.angle_alpha   90.00
_cell.angle_beta   90.00
_cell.angle_gamma   90.00
#
_symmetry.space_group_name_H-M   'P 1'
#
loop_
_entity.id
_entity.type
_entity.pdbx_description
1 polymer ?
#
loop_
_entity_poly.entity_id
_entity_poly.type
_entity_poly.pdbx_seq_one_letter_code
_entity_poly.pdbx_strand_id
1 'polypeptide(L)'
;MEPPNQLTVLLVEDEALIAEELRLTLEDFGYQVLPPCYTFAEGRQALTLPAPGPDLVLLDLNLRSANPLHNGLALAQLLRAQADPPPFIFLTAYDDADTIRQAAALQPGGYLLKPVGAAALFAAIQVALARRPAPAAPPRPDAPTPVADCFYIKVGTQIVPLYWHEVASLEAGKNYVTLRAPARRLVHALRGSLTSVLDQLVPPALRPQFLRVNRSLLLNAAHITGYDAQYVYCGPERYENGHLADQQLRELAGGTSTP
;
A
#
# COMPACT_ATOMS: atom_id res chain seq x y z
N MET A 1 -30.53 12.48 12.47
CA MET A 1 -29.54 13.52 12.17
C MET A 1 -28.20 12.87 12.42
N GLU A 2 -27.46 12.50 11.38
CA GLU A 2 -26.08 12.06 11.54
C GLU A 2 -25.27 13.19 12.20
N PRO A 3 -24.42 12.88 13.19
CA PRO A 3 -23.54 13.90 13.75
C PRO A 3 -22.66 14.46 12.62
N PRO A 4 -22.29 15.76 12.66
CA PRO A 4 -21.33 16.30 11.71
C PRO A 4 -20.08 15.42 11.73
N ASN A 5 -19.60 15.00 10.55
CA ASN A 5 -18.47 14.08 10.41
C ASN A 5 -17.25 14.64 11.15
N GLN A 6 -17.05 14.22 12.39
CA GLN A 6 -16.03 14.76 13.27
C GLN A 6 -14.69 14.19 12.83
N LEU A 7 -13.82 15.05 12.30
CA LEU A 7 -12.53 14.64 11.75
C LEU A 7 -11.71 13.92 12.82
N THR A 8 -11.25 12.73 12.47
CA THR A 8 -10.55 11.83 13.38
C THR A 8 -9.04 11.92 13.19
N VAL A 9 -8.28 12.15 14.26
CA VAL A 9 -6.82 12.32 14.23
C VAL A 9 -6.15 11.14 14.95
N LEU A 10 -5.17 10.51 14.30
CA LEU A 10 -4.26 9.56 14.92
C LEU A 10 -2.98 10.26 15.36
N LEU A 11 -2.56 10.01 16.59
CA LEU A 11 -1.31 10.53 17.14
C LEU A 11 -0.33 9.38 17.39
N VAL A 12 0.90 9.52 16.91
CA VAL A 12 2.00 8.59 17.18
C VAL A 12 3.18 9.35 17.78
N GLU A 13 3.41 9.17 19.07
CA GLU A 13 4.32 9.94 19.91
C GLU A 13 4.73 9.10 21.13
N ASP A 14 6.03 8.83 21.33
CA ASP A 14 6.47 7.98 22.44
C ASP A 14 6.46 8.69 23.80
N GLU A 15 6.46 10.02 23.82
CA GLU A 15 6.39 10.80 25.05
C GLU A 15 4.94 11.05 25.47
N ALA A 16 4.44 10.25 26.42
CA ALA A 16 3.04 10.28 26.86
C ALA A 16 2.54 11.68 27.30
N LEU A 17 3.42 12.50 27.90
CA LEU A 17 3.05 13.87 28.29
C LEU A 17 2.81 14.77 27.08
N ILE A 18 3.67 14.69 26.07
CA ILE A 18 3.54 15.44 24.81
C ILE A 18 2.30 14.95 24.04
N ALA A 19 2.09 13.63 24.00
CA ALA A 19 0.94 13.02 23.37
C ALA A 19 -0.38 13.52 23.96
N GLU A 20 -0.45 13.60 25.29
CA GLU A 20 -1.62 14.08 26.02
C GLU A 20 -1.86 15.58 25.82
N GLU A 21 -0.80 16.40 25.84
CA GLU A 21 -0.91 17.84 25.55
C GLU A 21 -1.44 18.10 24.13
N LEU A 22 -0.94 17.36 23.15
CA LEU A 22 -1.41 17.43 21.77
C LEU A 22 -2.85 16.93 21.65
N ARG A 23 -3.21 15.84 22.33
CA ARG A 23 -4.59 15.32 22.36
C ARG A 23 -5.57 16.37 22.86
N LEU A 24 -5.29 16.98 24.02
CA LEU A 24 -6.13 18.04 24.60
C LEU A 24 -6.26 19.23 23.66
N THR A 25 -5.15 19.67 23.06
CA THR A 25 -5.15 20.78 22.09
C THR A 25 -6.01 20.47 20.86
N LEU A 26 -5.95 19.23 20.35
CA LEU A 26 -6.77 18.79 19.21
C LEU A 26 -8.25 18.69 19.56
N GLU A 27 -8.58 18.23 20.76
CA GLU A 27 -9.94 18.16 21.27
C GLU A 27 -10.53 19.56 21.47
N ASP A 28 -9.74 20.53 21.93
CA ASP A 28 -10.12 21.95 22.02
C ASP A 28 -10.43 22.55 20.64
N PHE A 29 -9.79 22.06 19.58
CA PHE A 29 -10.12 22.42 18.18
C PHE A 29 -11.37 21.71 17.66
N GLY A 30 -11.95 20.78 18.42
CA GLY A 30 -13.14 20.00 18.06
C GLY A 30 -12.86 18.72 17.27
N TYR A 31 -11.59 18.29 17.17
CA TYR A 31 -11.23 17.02 16.52
C TYR A 31 -11.50 15.82 17.44
N GLN A 32 -11.83 14.68 16.86
CA GLN A 32 -11.85 13.40 17.58
C GLN A 32 -10.46 12.80 17.55
N VAL A 33 -9.85 12.51 18.69
CA VAL A 33 -8.51 11.91 18.75
C VAL A 33 -8.64 10.42 19.05
N LEU A 34 -8.04 9.58 18.20
CA LEU A 34 -7.91 8.14 18.45
C LEU A 34 -6.99 7.88 19.64
N PRO A 35 -7.06 6.70 20.28
CA PRO A 35 -6.10 6.32 21.31
C PRO A 35 -4.65 6.56 20.82
N PRO A 36 -3.85 7.38 21.53
CA PRO A 36 -2.48 7.68 21.12
C PRO A 36 -1.64 6.41 21.04
N CYS A 37 -0.78 6.34 20.04
CA CYS A 37 0.20 5.27 19.87
C CYS A 37 1.55 5.75 20.42
N TYR A 38 2.12 5.02 21.37
CA TYR A 38 3.39 5.37 22.01
C TYR A 38 4.57 4.60 21.43
N THR A 39 4.31 3.66 20.54
CA THR A 39 5.34 2.83 19.93
C THR A 39 5.16 2.67 18.43
N PHE A 40 6.26 2.34 17.75
CA PHE A 40 6.22 2.01 16.32
C PHE A 40 5.23 0.88 16.01
N ALA A 41 5.15 -0.13 16.87
CA ALA A 41 4.28 -1.29 16.65
C ALA A 41 2.80 -0.91 16.72
N GLU A 42 2.42 -0.09 17.70
CA GLU A 42 1.06 0.45 17.84
C GLU A 42 0.69 1.35 16.66
N GLY A 43 1.58 2.28 16.29
CA GLY A 43 1.38 3.16 15.15
C GLY A 43 1.20 2.37 13.85
N ARG A 44 2.06 1.37 13.60
CA ARG A 44 1.93 0.48 12.45
C ARG A 44 0.60 -0.26 12.46
N GLN A 45 0.21 -0.82 13.59
CA GLN A 45 -1.05 -1.54 13.73
C GLN A 45 -2.23 -0.62 13.40
N ALA A 46 -2.30 0.56 14.02
CA ALA A 46 -3.35 1.55 13.81
C ALA A 46 -3.47 1.99 12.34
N LEU A 47 -2.34 2.15 11.64
CA LEU A 47 -2.32 2.50 10.22
C LEU A 47 -2.72 1.35 9.29
N THR A 48 -2.67 0.09 9.74
CA THR A 48 -3.01 -1.10 8.93
C THR A 48 -4.43 -1.63 9.14
N LEU A 49 -5.21 -1.01 10.03
CA LEU A 49 -6.59 -1.43 10.27
C LEU A 49 -7.49 -1.14 9.06
N PRO A 50 -8.46 -2.01 8.76
CA PRO A 50 -9.45 -1.75 7.71
C PRO A 50 -10.31 -0.53 8.07
N ALA A 51 -10.82 0.14 7.05
CA ALA A 51 -11.59 1.39 7.16
C ALA A 51 -12.79 1.31 8.13
N PRO A 52 -13.19 2.44 8.76
CA PRO A 52 -12.67 3.80 8.56
C PRO A 52 -11.36 4.04 9.34
N GLY A 53 -10.32 4.49 8.61
CA GLY A 53 -9.05 4.94 9.19
C GLY A 53 -9.09 6.40 9.64
N PRO A 54 -8.01 6.94 10.21
CA PRO A 54 -7.95 8.35 10.61
C PRO A 54 -8.02 9.29 9.40
N ASP A 55 -8.58 10.49 9.59
CA ASP A 55 -8.60 11.55 8.58
C ASP A 55 -7.26 12.33 8.50
N LEU A 56 -6.49 12.31 9.58
CA LEU A 56 -5.18 12.94 9.68
C LEU A 56 -4.28 12.13 10.62
N VAL A 57 -2.99 12.06 10.33
CA VAL A 57 -2.00 11.46 11.23
C VAL A 57 -0.95 12.50 11.67
N LEU A 58 -0.72 12.60 12.97
CA LEU A 58 0.44 13.30 13.53
C LEU A 58 1.50 12.26 13.90
N LEU A 59 2.69 12.38 13.31
CA LEU A 59 3.77 11.42 13.47
C LEU A 59 5.00 12.11 14.06
N ASP A 60 5.48 11.63 15.21
CA ASP A 60 6.82 12.00 15.65
C ASP A 60 7.88 11.34 14.75
N LEU A 61 8.73 12.16 14.13
CA LEU A 61 9.88 11.69 13.35
C LEU A 61 10.85 10.89 14.22
N ASN A 62 11.06 11.32 15.46
CA ASN A 62 12.05 10.79 16.39
C ASN A 62 11.49 9.72 17.35
N LEU A 63 10.47 8.99 16.89
CA LEU A 63 9.84 7.92 17.65
C LEU A 63 10.88 6.92 18.17
N ARG A 64 11.11 6.90 19.49
CA ARG A 64 12.18 6.09 20.09
C ARG A 64 11.86 4.61 19.99
N SER A 65 12.82 3.83 19.51
CA SER A 65 12.71 2.36 19.45
C SER A 65 14.06 1.69 19.64
N ALA A 66 14.03 0.45 20.16
CA ALA A 66 15.23 -0.39 20.27
C ALA A 66 15.85 -0.73 18.90
N ASN A 67 15.06 -0.67 17.83
CA ASN A 67 15.54 -0.82 16.47
C ASN A 67 15.59 0.56 15.79
N PRO A 68 16.75 1.06 15.35
CA PRO A 68 16.85 2.36 14.66
C PRO A 68 16.07 2.42 13.34
N LEU A 69 15.69 1.27 12.77
CA LEU A 69 14.80 1.20 11.60
C LEU A 69 13.32 1.42 11.93
N HIS A 70 12.94 1.46 13.21
CA HIS A 70 11.56 1.63 13.68
C HIS A 70 11.38 3.05 14.22
N ASN A 71 11.19 4.00 13.30
CA ASN A 71 10.99 5.42 13.63
C ASN A 71 9.78 6.00 12.86
N GLY A 72 9.52 7.30 13.06
CA GLY A 72 8.41 7.98 12.39
C GLY A 72 8.53 8.02 10.88
N LEU A 73 9.75 8.12 10.36
CA LEU A 73 10.00 8.10 8.92
C LEU A 73 9.55 6.77 8.29
N ALA A 74 9.87 5.64 8.93
CA ALA A 74 9.44 4.33 8.49
C ALA A 74 7.90 4.15 8.55
N LEU A 75 7.23 4.71 9.57
CA LEU A 75 5.76 4.72 9.61
C LEU A 75 5.16 5.55 8.47
N ALA A 76 5.72 6.72 8.19
CA ALA A 76 5.25 7.57 7.10
C ALA A 76 5.46 6.91 5.72
N GLN A 77 6.52 6.13 5.54
CA GLN A 77 6.73 5.31 4.34
C GLN A 77 5.64 4.25 4.19
N LEU A 78 5.30 3.54 5.27
CA LEU A 78 4.20 2.56 5.28
C LEU A 78 2.86 3.22 5.00
N LEU A 79 2.62 4.41 5.57
CA LEU A 79 1.43 5.20 5.33
C LEU A 79 1.33 5.59 3.85
N ARG A 80 2.39 6.17 3.27
CA ARG A 80 2.40 6.57 1.85
C ARG A 80 2.25 5.42 0.87
N ALA A 81 2.56 4.19 1.29
CA ALA A 81 2.36 3.00 0.47
C ALA A 81 0.89 2.57 0.34
N GLN A 82 -0.04 3.16 1.11
CA GLN A 82 -1.47 2.89 1.05
C GLN A 82 -2.13 3.50 -0.19
N ALA A 83 -3.28 2.94 -0.60
CA ALA A 83 -4.00 3.37 -1.80
C ALA A 83 -4.61 4.79 -1.67
N ASP A 84 -5.16 5.11 -0.50
CA ASP A 84 -5.66 6.45 -0.16
C ASP A 84 -5.14 6.83 1.23
N PRO A 85 -3.87 7.25 1.33
CA PRO A 85 -3.26 7.55 2.61
C PRO A 85 -3.84 8.85 3.17
N PRO A 86 -4.25 8.90 4.44
CA PRO A 86 -4.61 10.16 5.06
C PRO A 86 -3.41 11.12 5.03
N PRO A 87 -3.65 12.44 4.95
CA PRO A 87 -2.58 13.40 5.15
C PRO A 87 -1.90 13.18 6.50
N PHE A 88 -0.59 13.41 6.54
CA PHE A 88 0.15 13.35 7.79
C PHE A 88 1.07 14.55 7.95
N ILE A 89 1.34 14.90 9.19
CA ILE A 89 2.22 15.98 9.60
C ILE A 89 3.30 15.38 10.49
N PHE A 90 4.54 15.79 10.26
CA PHE A 90 5.64 15.38 11.12
C PHE A 90 5.81 16.35 12.29
N LEU A 91 6.05 15.78 13.47
CA LEU A 91 6.53 16.46 14.65
C LEU A 91 8.04 16.16 14.78
N THR A 92 8.87 17.16 15.06
CA THR A 92 10.34 16.97 15.16
C THR A 92 10.94 17.88 16.23
N ALA A 93 11.87 17.37 17.03
CA ALA A 93 12.59 18.17 18.03
C ALA A 93 13.84 18.85 17.45
N TYR A 94 14.52 18.19 16.51
CA TYR A 94 15.60 18.67 15.62
C TYR A 94 16.15 17.41 14.93
N ASP A 95 16.21 17.39 13.60
CA ASP A 95 16.76 16.26 12.84
C ASP A 95 17.90 16.72 11.92
N ASP A 96 18.75 15.77 11.52
CA ASP A 96 19.80 16.03 10.55
C ASP A 96 19.23 16.31 9.15
N ALA A 97 20.04 16.96 8.30
CA ALA A 97 19.61 17.37 6.97
C ALA A 97 19.27 16.21 6.04
N ASP A 98 19.82 14.99 6.25
CA ASP A 98 19.47 13.82 5.46
C ASP A 98 18.09 13.30 5.83
N THR A 99 17.79 13.20 7.14
CA THR A 99 16.48 12.77 7.64
C THR A 99 15.37 13.73 7.20
N ILE A 100 15.60 15.05 7.26
CA ILE A 100 14.65 16.05 6.76
C ILE A 100 14.41 15.90 5.26
N ARG A 101 15.46 15.67 4.45
CA ARG A 101 15.32 15.44 3.00
C ARG A 101 14.51 14.19 2.69
N GLN A 102 14.77 13.09 3.40
CA GLN A 102 14.02 11.84 3.22
C GLN A 102 12.56 12.01 3.62
N ALA A 103 12.29 12.68 4.74
CA ALA A 103 10.94 13.01 5.15
C ALA A 103 10.23 13.85 4.08
N ALA A 104 10.92 14.83 3.47
CA ALA A 104 10.32 15.75 2.50
C ALA A 104 9.91 15.04 1.21
N ALA A 105 10.65 14.01 0.82
CA ALA A 105 10.29 13.15 -0.31
C ALA A 105 8.96 12.41 -0.10
N LEU A 106 8.52 12.23 1.15
CA LEU A 106 7.22 11.63 1.48
C LEU A 106 6.06 12.66 1.42
N GLN A 107 6.35 13.90 1.03
CA GLN A 107 5.37 14.96 0.81
C GLN A 107 4.37 15.14 1.97
N PRO A 108 4.81 15.31 3.23
CA PRO A 108 3.88 15.52 4.34
C PRO A 108 3.06 16.80 4.16
N GLY A 109 1.93 16.86 4.84
CA GLY A 109 1.09 18.06 4.94
C GLY A 109 1.80 19.22 5.64
N GLY A 110 2.79 18.92 6.49
CA GLY A 110 3.64 19.92 7.14
C GLY A 110 4.69 19.31 8.07
N TYR A 111 5.52 20.19 8.62
CA TYR A 111 6.51 19.90 9.65
C TYR A 111 6.32 20.87 10.80
N LEU A 112 6.22 20.35 12.02
CA LEU A 112 6.10 21.14 13.23
C LEU A 112 7.29 20.86 14.13
N LEU A 113 8.03 21.91 14.46
CA LEU A 113 9.12 21.84 15.43
C LEU A 113 8.52 21.78 16.84
N LYS A 114 8.97 20.82 17.66
CA LYS A 114 8.64 20.73 19.07
C LYS A 114 9.43 21.82 19.85
N PRO A 115 8.80 22.51 20.84
CA PRO A 115 7.42 22.36 21.29
C PRO A 115 6.42 22.94 20.28
N VAL A 116 5.31 22.23 20.08
CA VAL A 116 4.32 22.56 19.05
C VAL A 116 3.29 23.54 19.62
N GLY A 117 3.29 24.78 19.13
CA GLY A 117 2.28 25.76 19.54
C GLY A 117 0.91 25.48 18.90
N ALA A 118 -0.17 25.69 19.66
CA ALA A 118 -1.56 25.47 19.23
C ALA A 118 -1.90 26.15 17.88
N ALA A 119 -1.52 27.42 17.70
CA ALA A 119 -1.78 28.15 16.45
C ALA A 119 -1.05 27.54 15.23
N ALA A 120 0.19 27.08 15.43
CA ALA A 120 0.97 26.44 14.38
C ALA A 120 0.40 25.05 14.02
N LEU A 121 0.00 24.28 15.04
CA LEU A 121 -0.68 22.99 14.87
C LEU A 121 -1.96 23.15 14.06
N PHE A 122 -2.84 24.08 14.47
CA PHE A 122 -4.09 24.35 13.78
C PHE A 122 -3.86 24.72 12.30
N ALA A 123 -2.96 25.67 12.03
CA ALA A 123 -2.64 26.10 10.67
C ALA A 123 -2.12 24.95 9.81
N ALA A 124 -1.22 24.11 10.33
CA ALA A 124 -0.67 22.97 9.62
C ALA A 124 -1.75 21.91 9.31
N ILE A 125 -2.68 21.66 10.23
CA ILE A 125 -3.82 20.75 10.02
C ILE A 125 -4.71 21.27 8.88
N GLN A 126 -5.08 22.55 8.91
CA GLN A 126 -5.93 23.13 7.86
C GLN A 126 -5.28 23.02 6.47
N VAL A 127 -3.98 23.29 6.38
CA VAL A 127 -3.22 23.14 5.13
C VAL A 127 -3.15 21.67 4.68
N ALA A 128 -2.91 20.74 5.61
CA ALA A 128 -2.82 19.31 5.30
C ALA A 128 -4.15 18.76 4.78
N LEU A 129 -5.27 19.14 5.41
CA LEU A 129 -6.61 18.74 4.99
C LEU A 129 -7.03 19.37 3.65
N ALA A 130 -6.67 20.63 3.40
CA ALA A 130 -6.97 21.31 2.14
C ALA A 130 -6.18 20.76 0.93
N ARG A 131 -5.02 20.13 1.18
CA ARG A 131 -4.20 19.46 0.17
C ARG A 131 -4.64 18.04 -0.15
N ARG A 132 -5.61 17.50 0.59
CA ARG A 132 -6.27 16.25 0.21
C ARG A 132 -6.90 16.50 -1.17
N PRO A 133 -6.55 15.74 -2.22
CA PRO A 133 -7.32 15.80 -3.46
C PRO A 133 -8.77 15.60 -3.07
N ALA A 134 -9.68 16.43 -3.59
CA ALA A 134 -11.10 16.29 -3.28
C ALA A 134 -11.47 14.81 -3.41
N PRO A 135 -12.16 14.21 -2.42
CA PRO A 135 -12.60 12.84 -2.56
C PRO A 135 -13.37 12.79 -3.87
N ALA A 136 -12.92 11.95 -4.80
CA ALA A 136 -13.82 11.51 -5.86
C ALA A 136 -15.11 11.09 -5.15
N ALA A 137 -16.25 11.63 -5.62
CA ALA A 137 -17.56 11.49 -4.99
C ALA A 137 -17.77 10.13 -4.32
N PRO A 138 -18.47 10.05 -3.17
CA PRO A 138 -18.59 8.83 -2.38
C PRO A 138 -18.84 7.63 -3.30
N PRO A 139 -18.05 6.55 -3.15
CA PRO A 139 -18.20 5.40 -4.02
C PRO A 139 -19.65 4.92 -3.92
N ARG A 140 -20.33 4.83 -5.07
CA ARG A 140 -21.65 4.20 -5.12
C ARG A 140 -21.51 2.82 -4.47
N PRO A 141 -22.50 2.36 -3.69
CA PRO A 141 -22.47 1.03 -3.07
C PRO A 141 -22.31 -0.13 -4.09
N ASP A 142 -22.48 0.16 -5.38
CA ASP A 142 -22.31 -0.78 -6.49
C ASP A 142 -21.01 -0.56 -7.30
N ALA A 143 -20.14 0.37 -6.89
CA ALA A 143 -18.85 0.57 -7.55
C ALA A 143 -17.85 -0.49 -7.02
N PRO A 144 -17.25 -1.31 -7.89
CA PRO A 144 -16.32 -2.35 -7.45
C PRO A 144 -15.17 -1.72 -6.67
N THR A 145 -14.94 -2.20 -5.46
CA THR A 145 -13.79 -1.87 -4.62
C THR A 145 -12.53 -2.02 -5.49
N PRO A 146 -11.69 -0.99 -5.67
CA PRO A 146 -10.46 -1.14 -6.42
C PRO A 146 -9.62 -2.17 -5.69
N VAL A 147 -9.40 -3.30 -6.35
CA VAL A 147 -8.59 -4.38 -5.82
C VAL A 147 -7.18 -3.83 -5.68
N ALA A 148 -6.47 -4.18 -4.61
CA ALA A 148 -5.07 -3.76 -4.44
C ALA A 148 -4.23 -4.37 -5.59
N ASP A 149 -4.09 -3.62 -6.67
CA ASP A 149 -3.51 -4.06 -7.94
C ASP A 149 -1.97 -4.06 -7.93
N CYS A 150 -1.32 -3.90 -6.77
CA CYS A 150 0.13 -3.95 -6.64
C CYS A 150 0.61 -4.51 -5.29
N PHE A 151 1.86 -4.99 -5.29
CA PHE A 151 2.59 -5.44 -4.12
C PHE A 151 4.06 -5.02 -4.25
N TYR A 152 4.76 -4.91 -3.13
CA TYR A 152 6.13 -4.41 -3.10
C TYR A 152 7.13 -5.56 -3.08
N ILE A 153 8.15 -5.48 -3.94
CA ILE A 153 9.22 -6.48 -4.02
C ILE A 153 10.59 -5.84 -3.83
N LYS A 154 11.51 -6.60 -3.24
CA LYS A 154 12.89 -6.17 -3.03
C LYS A 154 13.75 -6.54 -4.24
N VAL A 155 14.27 -5.53 -4.93
CA VAL A 155 15.15 -5.65 -6.09
C VAL A 155 16.50 -5.04 -5.71
N GLY A 156 17.45 -5.90 -5.36
CA GLY A 156 18.74 -5.46 -4.80
C GLY A 156 18.56 -4.78 -3.43
N THR A 157 18.91 -3.50 -3.35
CA THR A 157 18.74 -2.64 -2.17
C THR A 157 17.45 -1.81 -2.20
N GLN A 158 16.71 -1.84 -3.30
CA GLN A 158 15.53 -1.01 -3.50
C GLN A 158 14.25 -1.84 -3.34
N ILE A 159 13.22 -1.25 -2.73
CA ILE A 159 11.88 -1.82 -2.68
C ILE A 159 11.05 -1.08 -3.72
N VAL A 160 10.48 -1.81 -4.67
CA VAL A 160 9.74 -1.24 -5.80
C VAL A 160 8.30 -1.77 -5.81
N PRO A 161 7.29 -0.91 -6.08
CA PRO A 161 5.93 -1.38 -6.33
C PRO A 161 5.90 -2.15 -7.65
N LEU A 162 5.39 -3.37 -7.63
CA LEU A 162 5.10 -4.19 -8.79
C LEU A 162 3.59 -4.40 -8.88
N TYR A 163 2.99 -3.97 -9.98
CA TYR A 163 1.57 -4.13 -10.18
C TYR A 163 1.24 -5.55 -10.68
N TRP A 164 0.13 -6.14 -10.24
CA TRP A 164 -0.34 -7.45 -10.69
C TRP A 164 -0.60 -7.48 -12.20
N HIS A 165 -1.04 -6.35 -12.77
CA HIS A 165 -1.16 -6.20 -14.22
C HIS A 165 0.19 -6.13 -14.94
N GLU A 166 1.33 -5.97 -14.26
CA GLU A 166 2.68 -6.04 -14.87
C GLU A 166 3.27 -7.45 -14.77
N VAL A 167 2.67 -8.32 -13.96
CA VAL A 167 3.10 -9.71 -13.77
C VAL A 167 2.56 -10.57 -14.90
N ALA A 168 3.45 -11.17 -15.69
CA ALA A 168 3.07 -12.05 -16.79
C ALA A 168 3.02 -13.52 -16.37
N SER A 169 3.94 -13.95 -15.49
CA SER A 169 3.99 -15.34 -15.03
C SER A 169 4.46 -15.52 -13.59
N LEU A 170 3.94 -16.58 -12.99
CA LEU A 170 4.22 -17.07 -11.64
C LEU A 170 4.57 -18.55 -11.75
N GLU A 171 5.84 -18.88 -11.54
CA GLU A 171 6.39 -20.23 -11.67
C GLU A 171 6.87 -20.75 -10.31
N ALA A 172 6.30 -21.86 -9.87
CA ALA A 172 6.67 -22.53 -8.64
C ALA A 172 7.89 -23.41 -8.85
N GLY A 173 9.01 -23.04 -8.22
CA GLY A 173 10.18 -23.88 -8.05
C GLY A 173 10.09 -24.76 -6.79
N LYS A 174 11.23 -25.33 -6.36
CA LYS A 174 11.29 -26.25 -5.20
C LYS A 174 10.86 -25.59 -3.87
N ASN A 175 11.27 -24.34 -3.62
CA ASN A 175 11.02 -23.61 -2.37
C ASN A 175 10.73 -22.11 -2.58
N TYR A 176 10.57 -21.69 -3.84
CA TYR A 176 10.33 -20.31 -4.21
C TYR A 176 9.37 -20.24 -5.38
N VAL A 177 8.58 -19.18 -5.42
CA VAL A 177 7.75 -18.80 -6.57
C VAL A 177 8.48 -17.69 -7.28
N THR A 178 8.91 -17.98 -8.51
CA THR A 178 9.51 -17.00 -9.40
C THR A 178 8.41 -16.23 -10.10
N LEU A 179 8.50 -14.93 -10.04
CA LEU A 179 7.52 -13.99 -10.57
C LEU A 179 8.22 -13.15 -11.62
N ARG A 180 7.65 -13.13 -12.83
CA ARG A 180 8.24 -12.44 -13.98
C ARG A 180 7.34 -11.30 -14.43
N ALA A 181 7.95 -10.14 -14.61
CA ALA A 181 7.35 -8.95 -15.19
C ALA A 181 8.16 -8.52 -16.42
N PRO A 182 7.75 -8.95 -17.63
CA PRO A 182 8.51 -8.72 -18.87
C PRO A 182 8.66 -7.23 -19.18
N ALA A 183 7.62 -6.43 -18.91
CA ALA A 183 7.60 -4.98 -19.13
C ALA A 183 8.75 -4.26 -18.41
N ARG A 184 9.16 -4.76 -17.23
CA ARG A 184 10.26 -4.22 -16.44
C ARG A 184 11.55 -5.03 -16.52
N ARG A 185 11.60 -6.09 -17.35
CA ARG A 185 12.67 -7.11 -17.37
C ARG A 185 13.03 -7.61 -15.97
N LEU A 186 12.00 -7.79 -15.14
CA LEU A 186 12.16 -8.06 -13.72
C LEU A 186 11.80 -9.51 -13.41
N VAL A 187 12.69 -10.18 -12.68
CA VAL A 187 12.49 -11.55 -12.18
C VAL A 187 12.72 -11.53 -10.67
N HIS A 188 11.69 -11.91 -9.91
CA HIS A 188 11.76 -11.90 -8.45
C HIS A 188 11.32 -13.24 -7.87
N ALA A 189 12.08 -13.78 -6.92
CA ALA A 189 11.76 -15.04 -6.26
C ALA A 189 11.18 -14.79 -4.87
N LEU A 190 9.91 -15.13 -4.69
CA LEU A 190 9.23 -15.11 -3.40
C LEU A 190 9.43 -16.44 -2.70
N ARG A 191 9.78 -16.43 -1.42
CA ARG A 191 9.94 -17.66 -0.65
C ARG A 191 8.55 -18.23 -0.31
N GLY A 192 8.28 -19.47 -0.69
CA GLY A 192 7.00 -20.12 -0.42
C GLY A 192 6.55 -21.07 -1.54
N SER A 193 5.38 -21.68 -1.33
CA SER A 193 4.68 -22.46 -2.36
C SER A 193 3.71 -21.58 -3.16
N LEU A 194 3.37 -21.99 -4.37
CA LEU A 194 2.45 -21.26 -5.25
C LEU A 194 1.12 -20.94 -4.57
N THR A 195 0.57 -21.92 -3.86
CA THR A 195 -0.70 -21.78 -3.13
C THR A 195 -0.59 -20.76 -2.00
N SER A 196 0.50 -20.79 -1.23
CA SER A 196 0.73 -19.84 -0.14
C SER A 196 0.90 -18.42 -0.66
N VAL A 197 1.58 -18.24 -1.79
CA VAL A 197 1.76 -16.93 -2.43
C VAL A 197 0.42 -16.44 -3.00
N LEU A 198 -0.35 -17.30 -3.64
CA LEU A 198 -1.70 -16.96 -4.12
C LEU A 198 -2.64 -16.54 -2.98
N ASP A 199 -2.60 -17.23 -1.85
CA ASP A 199 -3.51 -16.93 -0.74
C ASP A 199 -3.12 -15.69 0.06
N GLN A 200 -1.81 -15.42 0.18
CA GLN A 200 -1.31 -14.28 0.97
C GLN A 200 -1.12 -13.00 0.17
N LEU A 201 -0.74 -13.11 -1.11
CA LEU A 201 -0.35 -11.95 -1.92
C LEU A 201 -1.39 -11.61 -2.99
N VAL A 202 -2.06 -12.58 -3.61
CA VAL A 202 -3.02 -12.31 -4.69
C VAL A 202 -4.43 -12.09 -4.13
N PRO A 203 -4.98 -10.87 -4.23
CA PRO A 203 -6.35 -10.60 -3.80
C PRO A 203 -7.34 -11.52 -4.52
N PRO A 204 -8.41 -11.99 -3.84
CA PRO A 204 -9.40 -12.89 -4.42
C PRO A 204 -9.99 -12.42 -5.75
N ALA A 205 -10.14 -11.09 -5.91
CA ALA A 205 -10.71 -10.48 -7.11
C ALA A 205 -9.74 -10.43 -8.31
N LEU A 206 -8.42 -10.60 -8.11
CA LEU A 206 -7.43 -10.71 -9.20
C LEU A 206 -7.11 -12.15 -9.58
N ARG A 207 -7.49 -13.13 -8.75
CA ARG A 207 -7.31 -14.57 -9.04
C ARG A 207 -7.86 -15.02 -10.40
N PRO A 208 -9.06 -14.58 -10.87
CA PRO A 208 -9.54 -15.00 -12.18
C PRO A 208 -8.71 -14.47 -13.37
N GLN A 209 -7.84 -13.48 -13.15
CA GLN A 209 -6.91 -13.00 -14.19
C GLN A 209 -5.67 -13.90 -14.33
N PHE A 210 -5.38 -14.75 -13.33
CA PHE A 210 -4.27 -15.70 -13.37
C PHE A 210 -4.77 -17.08 -13.77
N LEU A 211 -4.41 -17.48 -14.98
CA LEU A 211 -4.77 -18.74 -15.61
C LEU A 211 -3.71 -19.81 -15.30
N ARG A 212 -4.14 -20.90 -14.69
CA ARG A 212 -3.25 -21.99 -14.26
C ARG A 212 -2.96 -22.91 -15.43
N VAL A 213 -1.72 -22.89 -15.92
CA VAL A 213 -1.26 -23.71 -17.04
C VAL A 213 -0.77 -25.07 -16.59
N ASN A 214 -0.27 -25.21 -15.35
CA ASN A 214 0.02 -26.52 -14.77
C ASN A 214 0.08 -26.42 -13.23
N ARG A 215 0.40 -27.53 -12.55
CA ARG A 215 0.47 -27.55 -11.07
C ARG A 215 1.46 -26.52 -10.48
N SER A 216 2.44 -26.09 -11.26
CA SER A 216 3.54 -25.20 -10.89
C SER A 216 3.57 -23.88 -11.68
N LEU A 217 2.60 -23.59 -12.54
CA LEU A 217 2.66 -22.42 -13.42
C LEU A 217 1.30 -21.72 -13.53
N LEU A 218 1.30 -20.42 -13.28
CA LEU A 218 0.19 -19.50 -13.54
C LEU A 218 0.66 -18.41 -14.50
N LEU A 219 -0.15 -18.11 -15.50
CA LEU A 219 0.06 -17.03 -16.44
C LEU A 219 -1.03 -15.98 -16.25
N ASN A 220 -0.68 -14.71 -16.39
CA ASN A 220 -1.67 -13.64 -16.42
C ASN A 220 -2.33 -13.60 -17.79
N ALA A 221 -3.66 -13.75 -17.83
CA ALA A 221 -4.44 -13.77 -19.05
C ALA A 221 -4.30 -12.48 -19.87
N ALA A 222 -4.07 -11.33 -19.21
CA ALA A 222 -3.87 -10.04 -19.89
C ALA A 222 -2.57 -9.97 -20.71
N HIS A 223 -1.60 -10.85 -20.44
CA HIS A 223 -0.30 -10.89 -21.13
C HIS A 223 -0.20 -12.02 -22.16
N ILE A 224 -1.24 -12.85 -22.28
CA ILE A 224 -1.26 -13.94 -23.26
C ILE A 224 -1.43 -13.32 -24.65
N THR A 225 -0.41 -13.48 -25.48
CA THR A 225 -0.38 -12.98 -26.86
C THR A 225 -0.90 -14.01 -27.86
N GLY A 226 -0.92 -15.29 -27.48
CA GLY A 226 -1.47 -16.37 -28.30
C GLY A 226 -1.32 -17.74 -27.63
N TYR A 227 -1.94 -18.76 -28.19
CA TYR A 227 -1.78 -20.14 -27.74
C TYR A 227 -1.92 -21.11 -28.91
N ASP A 228 -1.29 -22.28 -28.78
CA ASP A 228 -1.45 -23.43 -29.67
C ASP A 228 -1.64 -24.73 -28.85
N ALA A 229 -1.74 -25.88 -29.52
CA ALA A 229 -1.99 -27.17 -28.88
C ALA A 229 -0.85 -27.62 -27.95
N GLN A 230 0.35 -27.03 -28.05
CA GLN A 230 1.55 -27.42 -27.32
C GLN A 230 2.09 -26.29 -26.42
N TYR A 231 1.81 -25.03 -26.73
CA TYR A 231 2.40 -23.86 -26.08
C TYR A 231 1.41 -22.72 -25.87
N VAL A 232 1.60 -21.96 -24.78
CA VAL A 232 0.97 -20.66 -24.52
C VAL A 232 2.04 -19.58 -24.59
N TYR A 233 1.80 -18.55 -25.39
CA TYR A 233 2.68 -17.41 -25.57
C TYR A 233 2.22 -16.30 -24.63
N CYS A 234 3.10 -15.85 -23.73
CA CYS A 234 2.82 -14.80 -22.75
C CYS A 234 3.98 -13.79 -22.77
N GLY A 235 3.72 -12.62 -23.35
CA GLY A 235 4.77 -11.66 -23.71
C GLY A 235 5.81 -12.27 -24.67
N PRO A 236 7.13 -12.09 -24.42
CA PRO A 236 8.20 -12.65 -25.26
C PRO A 236 8.57 -14.11 -24.94
N GLU A 237 7.97 -14.73 -23.92
CA GLU A 237 8.27 -16.10 -23.50
C GLU A 237 7.17 -17.08 -23.93
N ARG A 238 7.55 -18.34 -24.14
CA ARG A 238 6.64 -19.46 -24.45
C ARG A 238 6.64 -20.47 -23.30
N TYR A 239 5.45 -20.95 -22.93
CA TYR A 239 5.25 -21.90 -21.85
C TYR A 239 4.56 -23.15 -22.37
N GLU A 240 4.94 -24.34 -21.89
CA GLU A 240 4.27 -25.59 -22.28
C GLU A 240 2.82 -25.61 -21.80
N ASN A 241 1.91 -25.93 -22.72
CA ASN A 241 0.48 -26.01 -22.46
C ASN A 241 0.14 -27.30 -21.68
N GLY A 242 -0.04 -27.19 -20.36
CA GLY A 242 -0.26 -28.33 -19.47
C GLY A 242 -1.73 -28.55 -19.11
N HIS A 243 -2.48 -29.32 -19.89
CA HIS A 243 -3.89 -29.60 -19.57
C HIS A 243 -4.73 -28.33 -19.29
N LEU A 244 -4.49 -27.24 -20.04
CA LEU A 244 -5.54 -26.25 -20.15
C LEU A 244 -6.73 -26.92 -20.81
N ALA A 245 -7.83 -27.02 -20.07
CA ALA A 245 -9.10 -27.37 -20.66
C ALA A 245 -9.38 -26.30 -21.72
N ASP A 246 -9.43 -26.69 -22.99
CA ASP A 246 -9.73 -25.84 -24.17
C ASP A 246 -10.86 -24.84 -23.93
N GLN A 247 -11.74 -25.11 -22.96
CA GLN A 247 -12.84 -24.27 -22.51
C GLN A 247 -12.41 -22.91 -21.93
N GLN A 248 -11.39 -22.83 -21.07
CA GLN A 248 -11.00 -21.57 -20.41
C GLN A 248 -10.23 -20.62 -21.35
N LEU A 249 -9.46 -21.16 -22.30
CA LEU A 249 -8.81 -20.36 -23.34
C LEU A 249 -9.81 -19.82 -24.36
N ARG A 250 -10.86 -20.59 -24.70
CA ARG A 250 -11.96 -20.12 -25.57
C ARG A 250 -12.79 -19.00 -24.95
N GLU A 251 -13.03 -19.04 -23.63
CA GLU A 251 -13.73 -17.97 -22.92
C GLU A 251 -12.94 -16.64 -22.91
N LEU A 252 -11.60 -16.70 -22.84
CA LEU A 252 -10.73 -15.52 -22.91
C LEU A 252 -10.58 -14.97 -24.35
N ALA A 253 -10.56 -15.84 -25.36
CA ALA A 253 -10.47 -15.42 -26.77
C ALA A 253 -11.80 -14.86 -27.33
N GLY A 254 -12.95 -15.16 -26.71
CA GLY A 254 -14.27 -14.71 -27.18
C GLY A 254 -14.56 -13.21 -27.03
N GLY A 255 -13.67 -12.43 -26.40
CA GLY A 255 -13.85 -11.00 -26.16
C GLY A 255 -13.24 -10.07 -27.22
N THR A 256 -12.50 -10.58 -28.19
CA THR A 256 -12.01 -9.78 -29.33
C THR A 256 -12.47 -10.42 -30.63
N SER A 257 -13.69 -10.07 -31.04
CA SER A 257 -14.08 -10.20 -32.44
C SER A 257 -13.19 -9.26 -33.27
N THR A 258 -12.40 -9.92 -34.10
CA THR A 258 -11.87 -9.61 -35.43
C THR A 258 -12.45 -8.39 -36.17
N PRO A 259 -11.73 -7.94 -37.19
CA PRO A 259 -12.06 -8.46 -38.53
C PRO A 259 -10.90 -9.20 -39.21
#